data_AF-A0A2X3LSF1-F1
#
_entry.id   AF-A0A2X3LSF1-F1
#
_cell.length_a   1.000
_cell.length_b   1.000
_cell.length_c   1.000
_cell.angle_alpha   90.00
_cell.angle_beta   90.00
_cell.angle_gamma   90.00
#
_symmetry.space_group_name_H-M   'P 1'
#
loop_
_entity.id
_entity.type
_entity.pdbx_description
1 polymer ?
#
loop_
_entity_poly.entity_id
_entity_poly.type
_entity_poly.pdbx_seq_one_letter_code
_entity_poly.pdbx_strand_id
1 'polypeptide(L)'
;MEFLVIRLGKDSVSDIKKLDSIKNGLEQPFSFFFKCKQVEEKIFTSFKNNISLYCFIYLGSDNNKGIATTWVKGIRAIAKLEALDGWYDFQSECILTLRVLSVFPESYDKFKFLEDSPEQYKKFSNYPVIGLNSSRNNSVQLVHEGYRENTGALITAILELYPNFRLDVVRNAPELLYLFDQESHDVVEGYDDESRDNSKSVGWGEDYPLNTVLVRNEIRTIAEVIKRIENNRYKLDPDFQRDFIWSEEKQSKLIESCLMRIPLPVFYVAEDKDGKIIVVDGLQRLTTFKNYLSDKFSLSYSNSNGLNEHATFLGKKIQ
;
A
#
# COMPACT_ATOMS: atom_id res chain seq x y z
N MET A 1 0.93 -11.05 17.42
CA MET A 1 1.14 -11.97 16.28
C MET A 1 2.62 -12.18 16.09
N GLU A 2 3.02 -13.25 15.40
CA GLU A 2 4.42 -13.56 15.12
C GLU A 2 4.60 -13.90 13.63
N PHE A 3 5.82 -13.75 13.13
CA PHE A 3 6.17 -13.97 11.73
C PHE A 3 7.13 -15.14 11.57
N LEU A 4 6.94 -15.89 10.50
CA LEU A 4 7.75 -17.03 10.09
C LEU A 4 8.23 -16.82 8.66
N VAL A 5 9.35 -17.44 8.33
CA VAL A 5 9.75 -17.66 6.94
C VAL A 5 9.70 -19.16 6.65
N ILE A 6 8.96 -19.54 5.61
CA ILE A 6 8.85 -20.91 5.15
C ILE A 6 9.56 -21.03 3.80
N ARG A 7 10.66 -21.79 3.77
CA ARG A 7 11.44 -22.09 2.58
C ARG A 7 10.95 -23.39 1.94
N LEU A 8 10.28 -23.26 0.80
CA LEU A 8 9.92 -24.39 -0.04
C LEU A 8 11.15 -24.91 -0.78
N GLY A 9 11.26 -26.23 -0.96
CA GLY A 9 12.40 -26.85 -1.63
C GLY A 9 12.00 -28.07 -2.46
N LYS A 10 12.91 -29.04 -2.57
CA LYS A 10 12.74 -30.27 -3.39
C LYS A 10 11.44 -31.04 -3.11
N ASP A 11 10.96 -31.03 -1.87
CA ASP A 11 9.79 -31.81 -1.44
C ASP A 11 8.46 -31.03 -1.66
N SER A 12 8.53 -29.81 -2.20
CA SER A 12 7.38 -28.90 -2.42
C SER A 12 7.35 -28.33 -3.85
N VAL A 13 7.93 -29.03 -4.83
CA VAL A 13 8.05 -28.54 -6.22
C VAL A 13 6.68 -28.28 -6.85
N SER A 14 5.66 -29.07 -6.51
CA SER A 14 4.28 -28.83 -6.97
C SER A 14 3.73 -27.50 -6.46
N ASP A 15 3.91 -27.20 -5.18
CA ASP A 15 3.44 -25.96 -4.55
C ASP A 15 4.21 -24.75 -5.07
N ILE A 16 5.53 -24.91 -5.28
CA ILE A 16 6.38 -23.91 -5.91
C ILE A 16 5.85 -23.55 -7.30
N LYS A 17 5.61 -24.55 -8.17
CA LYS A 17 5.10 -24.31 -9.53
C LYS A 17 3.72 -23.67 -9.52
N LYS A 18 2.86 -24.07 -8.57
CA LYS A 18 1.54 -23.45 -8.38
C LYS A 18 1.67 -21.97 -8.06
N LEU A 19 2.49 -21.62 -7.07
CA LEU A 19 2.73 -20.22 -6.69
C LEU A 19 3.42 -19.40 -7.78
N ASP A 20 4.40 -19.98 -8.47
CA ASP A 20 5.11 -19.31 -9.56
C ASP A 20 4.19 -19.01 -10.75
N SER A 21 3.20 -19.85 -11.03
CA SER A 21 2.25 -19.64 -12.13
C SER A 21 1.32 -18.41 -11.96
N ILE A 22 1.16 -17.90 -10.72
CA ILE A 22 0.23 -16.82 -10.40
C ILE A 22 0.93 -15.46 -10.56
N LYS A 23 0.80 -14.78 -11.70
CA LYS A 23 1.52 -13.52 -11.99
C LYS A 23 0.72 -12.23 -11.72
N ASN A 24 -0.61 -12.31 -11.68
CA ASN A 24 -1.49 -11.13 -11.64
C ASN A 24 -2.11 -10.89 -10.25
N GLY A 25 -1.44 -11.33 -9.18
CA GLY A 25 -2.02 -11.34 -7.84
C GLY A 25 -3.00 -12.49 -7.62
N LEU A 26 -3.51 -12.60 -6.40
CA LEU A 26 -4.35 -13.73 -5.97
C LEU A 26 -5.85 -13.35 -6.03
N GLU A 27 -6.61 -13.99 -6.90
CA GLU A 27 -8.06 -13.75 -7.00
C GLU A 27 -8.83 -14.25 -5.76
N GLN A 28 -8.50 -15.45 -5.28
CA GLN A 28 -9.09 -16.08 -4.10
C GLN A 28 -8.02 -16.79 -3.25
N PRO A 29 -8.07 -16.66 -1.92
CA PRO A 29 -7.22 -17.43 -1.00
C PRO A 29 -7.39 -18.93 -1.20
N PHE A 30 -6.28 -19.66 -1.11
CA PHE A 30 -6.30 -21.12 -1.08
C PHE A 30 -5.34 -21.63 0.00
N SER A 31 -5.59 -22.84 0.48
CA SER A 31 -4.70 -23.51 1.44
C SER A 31 -3.91 -24.64 0.77
N PHE A 32 -2.71 -24.90 1.27
CA PHE A 32 -1.93 -26.09 0.93
C PHE A 32 -1.24 -26.65 2.17
N PHE A 33 -0.85 -27.93 2.10
CA PHE A 33 -0.16 -28.62 3.18
C PHE A 33 1.34 -28.56 2.96
N PHE A 34 2.08 -28.12 3.98
CA PHE A 34 3.52 -28.10 3.96
C PHE A 34 4.09 -29.08 5.00
N LYS A 35 4.75 -30.11 4.50
CA LYS A 35 5.36 -31.16 5.31
C LYS A 35 6.81 -30.82 5.61
N CYS A 36 7.19 -30.80 6.89
CA CYS A 36 8.54 -30.44 7.31
C CYS A 36 8.97 -31.12 8.61
N LYS A 37 10.26 -30.98 8.96
CA LYS A 37 10.85 -31.36 10.25
C LYS A 37 11.56 -30.14 10.83
N GLN A 38 12.06 -30.23 12.07
CA GLN A 38 12.85 -29.16 12.69
C GLN A 38 12.06 -27.87 12.90
N VAL A 39 10.78 -28.01 13.26
CA VAL A 39 9.93 -26.90 13.68
C VAL A 39 10.27 -26.58 15.14
N GLU A 40 10.65 -25.33 15.40
CA GLU A 40 11.01 -24.84 16.73
C GLU A 40 9.82 -24.95 17.71
N GLU A 41 10.08 -25.37 18.95
CA GLU A 41 9.04 -25.51 20.00
C GLU A 41 8.26 -24.21 20.22
N LYS A 42 8.93 -23.06 20.11
CA LYS A 42 8.27 -21.76 20.25
C LYS A 42 7.13 -21.57 19.25
N ILE A 43 7.27 -22.05 18.01
CA ILE A 43 6.21 -21.95 16.99
C ILE A 43 4.98 -22.74 17.42
N PHE A 44 5.20 -23.97 17.92
CA PHE A 44 4.13 -24.81 18.43
C PHE A 44 3.43 -24.17 19.63
N THR A 45 4.20 -23.69 20.61
CA THR A 45 3.68 -23.03 21.81
C THR A 45 2.90 -21.76 21.47
N SER A 46 3.41 -20.94 20.57
CA SER A 46 2.70 -19.74 20.07
C SER A 46 1.37 -20.12 19.41
N PHE A 47 1.37 -21.12 18.55
CA PHE A 47 0.14 -21.60 17.89
C PHE A 47 -0.89 -22.12 18.93
N LYS A 48 -0.45 -22.92 19.90
CA LYS A 48 -1.33 -23.43 20.99
C LYS A 48 -1.89 -22.34 21.88
N ASN A 49 -1.16 -21.25 22.06
CA ASN A 49 -1.61 -20.07 22.80
C ASN A 49 -2.46 -19.11 21.94
N ASN A 50 -2.96 -19.55 20.78
CA ASN A 50 -3.77 -18.76 19.85
C ASN A 50 -3.08 -17.49 19.34
N ILE A 51 -1.75 -17.46 19.32
CA ILE A 51 -1.00 -16.37 18.69
C ILE A 51 -1.11 -16.56 17.17
N SER A 52 -1.61 -15.53 16.47
CA SER A 52 -1.67 -15.55 15.01
C SER A 52 -0.26 -15.57 14.41
N LEU A 53 0.00 -16.55 13.54
CA LEU A 53 1.28 -16.80 12.88
C LEU A 53 1.15 -16.56 11.37
N TYR A 54 1.93 -15.61 10.85
CA TYR A 54 2.01 -15.30 9.42
C TYR A 54 3.34 -15.76 8.87
N CYS A 55 3.33 -16.20 7.61
CA CYS A 55 4.46 -16.84 6.97
C CYS A 55 4.79 -16.13 5.66
N PHE A 56 6.01 -15.65 5.51
CA PHE A 56 6.56 -15.33 4.20
C PHE A 56 7.01 -16.63 3.52
N ILE A 57 6.45 -16.91 2.36
CA ILE A 57 6.79 -18.10 1.57
C ILE A 57 7.95 -17.75 0.65
N TYR A 58 9.06 -18.45 0.83
CA TYR A 58 10.27 -18.33 0.01
C TYR A 58 10.38 -19.53 -0.94
N LEU A 59 10.49 -19.27 -2.25
CA LEU A 59 10.78 -20.32 -3.24
C LEU A 59 12.29 -20.62 -3.23
N GLY A 60 12.66 -21.80 -2.72
CA GLY A 60 14.03 -22.28 -2.67
C GLY A 60 14.46 -23.08 -3.90
N SER A 61 15.56 -23.81 -3.74
CA SER A 61 16.08 -24.73 -4.75
C SER A 61 15.43 -26.11 -4.64
N ASP A 62 15.20 -26.77 -5.76
CA ASP A 62 14.79 -28.18 -5.82
C ASP A 62 15.97 -29.16 -5.82
N ASN A 63 17.20 -28.63 -5.85
CA ASN A 63 18.41 -29.42 -5.95
C ASN A 63 19.49 -28.92 -4.99
N ASN A 64 20.35 -29.85 -4.55
CA ASN A 64 21.48 -29.58 -3.66
C ASN A 64 22.78 -29.29 -4.44
N LYS A 65 22.71 -29.22 -5.77
CA LYS A 65 23.88 -29.12 -6.67
C LYS A 65 24.13 -27.71 -7.19
N GLY A 66 23.34 -26.72 -6.75
CA GLY A 66 23.45 -25.34 -7.21
C GLY A 66 22.99 -25.14 -8.65
N ILE A 67 22.23 -26.09 -9.21
CA ILE A 67 21.67 -25.97 -10.55
C ILE A 67 20.58 -24.89 -10.52
N ALA A 68 20.56 -24.06 -11.57
CA ALA A 68 19.53 -23.04 -11.73
C ALA A 68 18.15 -23.68 -11.79
N THR A 69 17.22 -23.14 -11.00
CA THR A 69 15.81 -23.53 -11.00
C THR A 69 15.08 -22.93 -12.20
N THR A 70 13.95 -23.51 -12.59
CA THR A 70 13.08 -22.93 -13.64
C THR A 70 12.28 -21.71 -13.16
N TRP A 71 12.25 -21.47 -11.84
CA TRP A 71 11.65 -20.30 -11.19
C TRP A 71 12.72 -19.41 -10.57
N VAL A 72 12.36 -18.15 -10.32
CA VAL A 72 13.19 -17.22 -9.54
C VAL A 72 13.06 -17.56 -8.06
N LYS A 73 14.19 -17.71 -7.37
CA LYS A 73 14.22 -17.92 -5.92
C LYS A 73 13.99 -16.61 -5.19
N GLY A 74 13.25 -16.61 -4.10
CA GLY A 74 12.90 -15.37 -3.39
C GLY A 74 11.59 -15.49 -2.63
N ILE A 75 11.24 -14.44 -1.90
CA ILE A 75 9.94 -14.31 -1.25
C ILE A 75 8.88 -14.14 -2.34
N ARG A 76 7.81 -14.92 -2.26
CA ARG A 76 6.80 -15.04 -3.32
C ARG A 76 5.38 -14.75 -2.86
N ALA A 77 5.09 -15.02 -1.60
CA ALA A 77 3.73 -14.94 -1.07
C ALA A 77 3.76 -14.72 0.44
N ILE A 78 2.62 -14.28 0.98
CA ILE A 78 2.34 -14.31 2.41
C ILE A 78 1.19 -15.29 2.67
N ALA A 79 1.28 -16.04 3.77
CA ALA A 79 0.29 -16.99 4.21
C ALA A 79 0.01 -16.89 5.71
N LYS A 80 -1.13 -17.41 6.16
CA LYS A 80 -1.46 -17.61 7.57
C LYS A 80 -1.38 -19.10 7.90
N LEU A 81 -0.79 -19.43 9.06
CA LEU A 81 -0.82 -20.78 9.58
C LEU A 81 -2.21 -21.07 10.19
N GLU A 82 -2.94 -22.01 9.61
CA GLU A 82 -4.29 -22.39 10.08
C GLU A 82 -4.28 -23.64 10.96
N ALA A 83 -3.37 -24.58 10.70
CA ALA A 83 -3.22 -25.80 11.50
C ALA A 83 -1.75 -26.24 11.55
N LEU A 84 -1.38 -26.87 12.66
CA LEU A 84 -0.07 -27.46 12.90
C LEU A 84 -0.29 -28.82 13.57
N ASP A 85 -0.04 -29.89 12.80
CA ASP A 85 -0.27 -31.27 13.20
C ASP A 85 1.03 -32.07 13.23
N GLY A 86 1.09 -33.08 14.11
CA GLY A 86 2.21 -34.03 14.17
C GLY A 86 3.43 -33.58 14.97
N TRP A 87 3.41 -32.39 15.58
CA TRP A 87 4.53 -31.92 16.40
C TRP A 87 4.55 -32.57 17.79
N TYR A 88 5.69 -33.16 18.13
CA TYR A 88 5.97 -33.73 19.47
C TYR A 88 7.36 -33.36 19.99
N ASP A 89 8.35 -33.25 19.10
CA ASP A 89 9.69 -32.77 19.40
C ASP A 89 10.32 -32.08 18.18
N PHE A 90 11.56 -31.58 18.30
CA PHE A 90 12.25 -30.90 17.20
C PHE A 90 12.55 -31.82 15.99
N GLN A 91 12.62 -33.14 16.16
CA GLN A 91 12.87 -34.08 15.06
C GLN A 91 11.57 -34.60 14.41
N SER A 92 10.43 -34.31 15.03
CA SER A 92 9.12 -34.72 14.57
C SER A 92 8.78 -34.21 13.18
N GLU A 93 8.06 -35.06 12.47
CA GLU A 93 7.48 -34.70 11.18
C GLU A 93 6.17 -33.95 11.39
N CYS A 94 6.11 -32.73 10.90
CA CYS A 94 4.99 -31.81 11.08
C CYS A 94 4.31 -31.53 9.74
N ILE A 95 3.00 -31.36 9.79
CA ILE A 95 2.19 -30.91 8.65
C ILE A 95 1.59 -29.55 9.03
N LEU A 96 1.97 -28.52 8.27
CA LEU A 96 1.45 -27.18 8.40
C LEU A 96 0.37 -26.95 7.35
N THR A 97 -0.81 -26.49 7.76
CA THR A 97 -1.84 -26.02 6.83
C THR A 97 -1.69 -24.52 6.66
N LEU A 98 -1.31 -24.09 5.46
CA LEU A 98 -0.99 -22.69 5.15
C LEU A 98 -2.04 -22.12 4.22
N ARG A 99 -2.76 -21.09 4.67
CA ARG A 99 -3.67 -20.31 3.82
C ARG A 99 -2.94 -19.14 3.19
N VAL A 100 -2.80 -19.18 1.87
CA VAL A 100 -2.15 -18.12 1.09
C VAL A 100 -3.08 -16.91 1.02
N LEU A 101 -2.57 -15.75 1.45
CA LEU A 101 -3.32 -14.50 1.55
C LEU A 101 -3.01 -13.55 0.39
N SER A 102 -1.76 -13.55 -0.08
CA SER A 102 -1.32 -12.76 -1.24
C SER A 102 -0.18 -13.49 -1.93
N VAL A 103 -0.17 -13.45 -3.26
CA VAL A 103 0.92 -13.95 -4.10
C VAL A 103 1.42 -12.79 -4.93
N PHE A 104 2.71 -12.52 -4.86
CA PHE A 104 3.31 -11.39 -5.54
C PHE A 104 3.38 -11.63 -7.06
N PRO A 105 3.68 -10.64 -7.91
CA PRO A 105 3.83 -10.84 -9.35
C PRO A 105 5.05 -11.69 -9.72
N GLU A 106 6.15 -11.51 -8.99
CA GLU A 106 7.39 -12.28 -9.12
C GLU A 106 7.98 -12.69 -7.76
N SER A 107 9.12 -13.37 -7.73
CA SER A 107 9.84 -13.67 -6.49
C SER A 107 10.83 -12.55 -6.20
N TYR A 108 10.88 -12.10 -4.96
CA TYR A 108 11.82 -11.05 -4.51
C TYR A 108 12.98 -11.67 -3.77
N ASP A 109 14.16 -11.59 -4.38
CA ASP A 109 15.41 -11.95 -3.72
C ASP A 109 16.08 -10.72 -3.09
N LYS A 110 17.23 -10.95 -2.45
CA LYS A 110 17.98 -9.87 -1.80
C LYS A 110 18.45 -8.79 -2.75
N PHE A 111 18.72 -9.12 -4.01
CA PHE A 111 19.20 -8.16 -4.99
C PHE A 111 18.06 -7.25 -5.41
N LYS A 112 16.86 -7.80 -5.62
CA LYS A 112 15.65 -7.01 -5.86
C LYS A 112 15.39 -6.00 -4.74
N PHE A 113 15.46 -6.43 -3.49
CA PHE A 113 15.29 -5.50 -2.36
C PHE A 113 16.41 -4.46 -2.25
N LEU A 114 17.65 -4.81 -2.58
CA LEU A 114 18.78 -3.87 -2.60
C LEU A 114 18.67 -2.84 -3.72
N GLU A 115 18.12 -3.22 -4.87
CA GLU A 115 17.98 -2.35 -6.04
C GLU A 115 16.82 -1.37 -5.87
N ASP A 116 15.65 -1.85 -5.44
CA ASP A 116 14.43 -1.02 -5.36
C ASP A 116 14.25 -0.35 -3.99
N SER A 117 14.69 -0.98 -2.89
CA SER A 117 14.41 -0.54 -1.52
C SER A 117 15.63 -0.63 -0.59
N PRO A 118 16.79 -0.05 -0.93
CA PRO A 118 18.04 -0.24 -0.17
C PRO A 118 17.98 0.21 1.29
N GLU A 119 17.28 1.32 1.58
CA GLU A 119 17.11 1.83 2.95
C GLU A 119 16.28 0.89 3.82
N GLN A 120 15.25 0.27 3.25
CA GLN A 120 14.46 -0.75 3.96
C GLN A 120 15.27 -2.04 4.12
N TYR A 121 15.97 -2.48 3.07
CA TYR A 121 16.80 -3.69 3.12
C TYR A 121 17.84 -3.63 4.25
N LYS A 122 18.43 -2.46 4.50
CA LYS A 122 19.33 -2.27 5.66
C LYS A 122 18.67 -2.69 6.97
N LYS A 123 17.40 -2.36 7.18
CA LYS A 123 16.61 -2.65 8.40
C LYS A 123 16.15 -4.11 8.51
N PHE A 124 16.16 -4.89 7.43
CA PHE A 124 15.85 -6.32 7.46
C PHE A 124 16.99 -7.21 6.89
N SER A 125 18.22 -6.71 6.85
CA SER A 125 19.36 -7.44 6.27
C SER A 125 19.79 -8.71 7.02
N ASN A 126 19.24 -8.98 8.21
CA ASN A 126 19.38 -10.24 8.96
C ASN A 126 18.11 -11.12 8.89
N TYR A 127 17.08 -10.71 8.16
CA TYR A 127 15.82 -11.45 8.07
C TYR A 127 16.04 -12.88 7.57
N PRO A 128 15.36 -13.89 8.14
CA PRO A 128 15.58 -15.29 7.76
C PRO A 128 15.45 -15.53 6.25
N VAL A 129 16.38 -16.34 5.71
CA VAL A 129 16.48 -16.76 4.29
C VAL A 129 16.83 -15.66 3.29
N ILE A 130 16.31 -14.44 3.45
CA ILE A 130 16.49 -13.32 2.50
C ILE A 130 17.66 -12.40 2.87
N GLY A 131 18.05 -12.35 4.15
CA GLY A 131 19.14 -11.52 4.64
C GLY A 131 20.54 -11.98 4.21
N LEU A 132 21.54 -11.18 4.55
CA LEU A 132 22.96 -11.41 4.25
C LEU A 132 23.51 -12.67 4.93
N ASN A 133 23.01 -12.98 6.14
CA ASN A 133 23.51 -14.05 6.99
C ASN A 133 22.40 -15.07 7.31
N SER A 134 22.02 -15.93 6.36
CA SER A 134 21.15 -17.07 6.64
C SER A 134 21.97 -18.37 6.67
N SER A 135 22.43 -18.75 7.86
CA SER A 135 23.15 -20.01 8.11
C SER A 135 22.22 -21.16 8.52
N ARG A 136 20.96 -20.87 8.86
CA ARG A 136 19.95 -21.85 9.28
C ARG A 136 19.37 -22.56 8.06
N ASN A 137 19.47 -23.89 8.04
CA ASN A 137 18.94 -24.73 6.96
C ASN A 137 17.51 -25.23 7.19
N ASN A 138 16.90 -24.90 8.32
CA ASN A 138 15.54 -25.30 8.62
C ASN A 138 14.57 -24.69 7.60
N SER A 139 13.59 -25.50 7.18
CA SER A 139 12.57 -25.06 6.21
C SER A 139 11.58 -24.08 6.82
N VAL A 140 11.44 -24.05 8.14
CA VAL A 140 10.61 -23.10 8.88
C VAL A 140 11.52 -22.37 9.87
N GLN A 141 11.49 -21.05 9.85
CA GLN A 141 12.32 -20.20 10.72
C GLN A 141 11.44 -19.14 11.35
N LEU A 142 11.48 -19.04 12.68
CA LEU A 142 10.82 -17.96 13.41
C LEU A 142 11.59 -16.65 13.20
N VAL A 143 10.86 -15.56 12.99
CA VAL A 143 11.41 -14.21 12.90
C VAL A 143 11.53 -13.63 14.30
N HIS A 144 12.69 -13.07 14.61
CA HIS A 144 13.00 -12.40 15.86
C HIS A 144 13.15 -10.90 15.62
N GLU A 145 12.09 -10.14 15.87
CA GLU A 145 12.14 -8.68 15.72
C GLU A 145 13.32 -8.07 16.48
N GLY A 146 14.17 -7.32 15.77
CA GLY A 146 15.39 -6.80 16.35
C GLY A 146 16.30 -6.08 15.36
N TYR A 147 17.58 -5.99 15.71
CA TYR A 147 18.56 -5.28 14.89
C TYR A 147 18.71 -5.94 13.52
N ARG A 148 18.31 -5.20 12.48
CA ARG A 148 18.29 -5.64 11.07
C ARG A 148 17.36 -6.82 10.79
N GLU A 149 16.39 -7.09 11.65
CA GLU A 149 15.38 -8.14 11.47
C GLU A 149 14.02 -7.51 11.76
N ASN A 150 13.59 -6.57 10.90
CA ASN A 150 12.37 -5.78 11.09
C ASN A 150 11.31 -6.18 10.05
N THR A 151 10.20 -6.77 10.49
CA THR A 151 9.13 -7.20 9.57
C THR A 151 8.40 -6.02 8.92
N GLY A 152 8.22 -4.90 9.63
CA GLY A 152 7.62 -3.69 9.08
C GLY A 152 8.37 -3.18 7.84
N ALA A 153 9.69 -3.08 7.95
CA ALA A 153 10.56 -2.66 6.84
C ALA A 153 10.53 -3.64 5.65
N LEU A 154 10.47 -4.95 5.90
CA LEU A 154 10.27 -5.94 4.84
C LEU A 154 8.93 -5.74 4.14
N ILE A 155 7.87 -5.52 4.91
CA ILE A 155 6.53 -5.26 4.39
C ILE A 155 6.50 -3.97 3.56
N THR A 156 7.14 -2.89 4.02
CA THR A 156 7.28 -1.66 3.22
C THR A 156 7.98 -1.93 1.90
N ALA A 157 9.12 -2.65 1.93
CA ALA A 157 9.85 -2.97 0.71
C ALA A 157 9.00 -3.80 -0.27
N ILE A 158 8.17 -4.72 0.24
CA ILE A 158 7.21 -5.47 -0.58
C ILE A 158 6.13 -4.53 -1.15
N LEU A 159 5.63 -3.56 -0.39
CA LEU A 159 4.66 -2.58 -0.89
C LEU A 159 5.22 -1.70 -2.01
N GLU A 160 6.48 -1.29 -1.91
CA GLU A 160 7.18 -0.53 -2.96
C GLU A 160 7.27 -1.36 -4.26
N LEU A 161 7.55 -2.66 -4.14
CA LEU A 161 7.62 -3.59 -5.28
C LEU A 161 6.25 -4.02 -5.83
N TYR A 162 5.23 -4.08 -4.97
CA TYR A 162 3.89 -4.53 -5.31
C TYR A 162 2.81 -3.76 -4.53
N PRO A 163 2.40 -2.58 -5.03
CA PRO A 163 1.44 -1.72 -4.33
C PRO A 163 0.07 -2.36 -4.05
N ASN A 164 -0.37 -3.30 -4.90
CA ASN A 164 -1.62 -4.04 -4.70
C ASN A 164 -1.58 -4.97 -3.49
N PHE A 165 -0.41 -5.24 -2.91
CA PHE A 165 -0.28 -6.01 -1.68
C PHE A 165 -1.14 -5.46 -0.55
N ARG A 166 -1.26 -4.12 -0.46
CA ARG A 166 -2.12 -3.48 0.55
C ARG A 166 -3.58 -3.91 0.40
N LEU A 167 -4.08 -4.01 -0.84
CA LEU A 167 -5.45 -4.44 -1.12
C LEU A 167 -5.66 -5.91 -0.73
N ASP A 168 -4.68 -6.76 -1.04
CA ASP A 168 -4.72 -8.18 -0.66
C ASP A 168 -4.79 -8.34 0.87
N VAL A 169 -4.01 -7.52 1.60
CA VAL A 169 -4.00 -7.52 3.07
C VAL A 169 -5.32 -7.01 3.64
N VAL A 170 -5.87 -5.89 3.15
CA VAL A 170 -7.19 -5.39 3.59
C VAL A 170 -8.27 -6.47 3.44
N ARG A 171 -8.23 -7.21 2.33
CA ARG A 171 -9.24 -8.22 2.01
C ARG A 171 -9.07 -9.51 2.83
N ASN A 172 -7.84 -9.97 3.02
CA ASN A 172 -7.57 -11.33 3.50
C ASN A 172 -6.99 -11.40 4.93
N ALA A 173 -6.39 -10.31 5.43
CA ALA A 173 -5.80 -10.23 6.76
C ALA A 173 -5.72 -8.76 7.26
N PRO A 174 -6.87 -8.08 7.49
CA PRO A 174 -6.91 -6.67 7.91
C PRO A 174 -6.17 -6.40 9.21
N GLU A 175 -5.96 -7.41 10.05
CA GLU A 175 -5.15 -7.35 11.26
C GLU A 175 -3.67 -7.02 11.00
N LEU A 176 -3.15 -7.19 9.78
CA LEU A 176 -1.78 -6.81 9.42
C LEU A 176 -1.62 -5.32 9.10
N LEU A 177 -2.71 -4.55 9.00
CA LEU A 177 -2.67 -3.16 8.57
C LEU A 177 -1.83 -2.26 9.49
N TYR A 178 -1.74 -2.57 10.79
CA TYR A 178 -0.92 -1.81 11.73
C TYR A 178 0.58 -1.79 11.36
N LEU A 179 1.06 -2.77 10.58
CA LEU A 179 2.45 -2.82 10.12
C LEU A 179 2.73 -1.79 9.03
N PHE A 180 1.69 -1.31 8.34
CA PHE A 180 1.82 -0.28 7.33
C PHE A 180 1.90 1.13 7.91
N ASP A 181 1.47 1.33 9.16
CA ASP A 181 1.42 2.65 9.79
C ASP A 181 2.70 2.99 10.57
N GLN A 182 3.63 2.03 10.73
CA GLN A 182 4.87 2.23 11.48
C GLN A 182 5.87 3.21 10.79
N GLU A 183 5.53 3.73 9.61
CA GLU A 183 6.34 4.70 8.88
C GLU A 183 5.89 6.17 9.01
N SER A 184 4.81 6.48 9.74
CA SER A 184 4.44 7.89 10.00
C SER A 184 5.19 8.54 11.17
N HIS A 185 6.27 7.92 11.66
CA HIS A 185 7.15 8.51 12.68
C HIS A 185 8.50 8.93 12.06
N ASP A 186 8.44 9.74 11.01
CA ASP A 186 9.43 10.81 10.91
C ASP A 186 9.08 11.86 11.98
N VAL A 187 10.06 12.14 12.80
CA VAL A 187 9.99 13.00 13.99
C VAL A 187 9.47 14.39 13.61
N VAL A 188 8.20 14.68 13.91
CA VAL A 188 7.77 16.06 14.15
C VAL A 188 8.15 16.35 15.60
N GLU A 189 9.31 16.98 15.79
CA GLU A 189 9.70 17.56 17.07
C GLU A 189 8.62 18.53 17.54
N GLY A 190 8.08 18.28 18.72
CA GLY A 190 7.38 19.28 19.51
C GLY A 190 5.88 19.06 19.68
N TYR A 191 5.48 17.96 20.32
CA TYR A 191 4.40 17.97 21.32
C TYR A 191 4.68 16.84 22.31
N ASP A 192 5.03 17.21 23.55
CA ASP A 192 5.10 16.26 24.66
C ASP A 192 3.68 15.77 24.95
N ASP A 193 3.38 14.50 24.65
CA ASP A 193 2.18 13.82 25.13
C ASP A 193 2.59 12.79 26.19
N GLU A 194 2.49 13.21 27.46
CA GLU A 194 2.49 12.32 28.60
C GLU A 194 1.17 11.55 28.64
N SER A 195 1.08 10.44 27.90
CA SER A 195 0.10 9.41 28.20
C SER A 195 0.57 8.03 27.75
N ARG A 196 1.09 7.27 28.72
CA ARG A 196 1.29 5.83 28.61
C ARG A 196 -0.07 5.12 28.64
N ASP A 197 -0.20 4.15 27.75
CA ASP A 197 -1.11 3.00 27.82
C ASP A 197 -2.57 3.24 27.38
N ASN A 198 -2.82 3.14 26.08
CA ASN A 198 -3.93 2.34 25.56
C ASN A 198 -3.72 2.02 24.07
N SER A 199 -3.54 0.76 23.75
CA SER A 199 -3.71 0.25 22.38
C SER A 199 -5.19 0.33 22.00
N LYS A 200 -5.64 1.52 21.59
CA LYS A 200 -6.89 1.69 20.86
C LYS A 200 -6.55 2.34 19.52
N SER A 201 -7.06 1.71 18.47
CA SER A 201 -7.10 2.24 17.11
C SER A 201 -7.24 3.76 17.13
N VAL A 202 -6.27 4.45 16.55
CA VAL A 202 -6.39 5.88 16.22
C VAL A 202 -7.48 5.95 15.15
N GLY A 203 -8.73 6.07 15.56
CA GLY A 203 -9.91 6.00 14.71
C GLY A 203 -11.11 6.57 15.44
N TRP A 204 -12.01 7.23 14.72
CA TRP A 204 -13.25 7.77 15.25
C TRP A 204 -14.23 6.60 15.50
N GLY A 205 -14.00 5.83 16.57
CA GLY A 205 -14.83 4.69 16.96
C GLY A 205 -14.54 3.38 16.20
N GLU A 206 -15.27 2.31 16.57
CA GLU A 206 -15.16 0.97 15.95
C GLU A 206 -15.66 0.94 14.49
N ASP A 207 -16.47 1.94 14.08
CA ASP A 207 -17.13 1.96 12.77
C ASP A 207 -16.27 2.53 11.63
N TYR A 208 -15.19 3.27 11.94
CA TYR A 208 -14.30 3.90 10.95
C TYR A 208 -12.82 3.74 11.32
N PRO A 209 -12.26 2.53 11.17
CA PRO A 209 -10.82 2.34 11.31
C PRO A 209 -10.09 3.16 10.24
N LEU A 210 -9.33 4.19 10.66
CA LEU A 210 -8.56 5.08 9.76
C LEU A 210 -7.67 4.28 8.78
N ASN A 211 -7.23 3.10 9.18
CA ASN A 211 -6.38 2.19 8.40
C ASN A 211 -7.04 1.64 7.13
N THR A 212 -8.36 1.74 7.00
CA THR A 212 -9.11 1.33 5.80
C THR A 212 -9.22 2.42 4.74
N VAL A 213 -8.97 3.68 5.09
CA VAL A 213 -9.05 4.81 4.15
C VAL A 213 -7.72 4.95 3.43
N LEU A 214 -7.70 4.57 2.15
CA LEU A 214 -6.54 4.77 1.28
C LEU A 214 -6.45 6.23 0.84
N VAL A 215 -5.70 7.04 1.59
CA VAL A 215 -5.39 8.41 1.19
C VAL A 215 -4.13 8.40 0.32
N ARG A 216 -4.25 8.89 -0.92
CA ARG A 216 -3.12 9.06 -1.84
C ARG A 216 -3.02 10.51 -2.31
N ASN A 217 -1.80 11.01 -2.42
CA ASN A 217 -1.53 12.33 -3.00
C ASN A 217 -1.13 12.15 -4.46
N GLU A 218 -1.85 12.80 -5.37
CA GLU A 218 -1.56 12.77 -6.81
C GLU A 218 -1.41 14.20 -7.34
N ILE A 219 -0.32 14.43 -8.08
CA ILE A 219 -0.13 15.67 -8.84
C ILE A 219 -0.70 15.45 -10.24
N ARG A 220 -1.66 16.28 -10.64
CA ARG A 220 -2.24 16.27 -11.99
C ARG A 220 -2.35 17.67 -12.54
N THR A 221 -2.28 17.79 -13.87
CA THR A 221 -2.52 19.07 -14.55
C THR A 221 -4.01 19.41 -14.56
N ILE A 222 -4.36 20.70 -14.54
CA ILE A 222 -5.76 21.14 -14.61
C ILE A 222 -6.43 20.59 -15.89
N ALA A 223 -5.74 20.65 -17.03
CA ALA A 223 -6.26 20.16 -18.30
C ALA A 223 -6.64 18.67 -18.26
N GLU A 224 -5.82 17.84 -17.62
CA GLU A 224 -6.12 16.41 -17.45
C GLU A 224 -7.35 16.18 -16.57
N VAL A 225 -7.45 16.90 -15.45
CA VAL A 225 -8.61 16.82 -14.56
C VAL A 225 -9.89 17.22 -15.29
N ILE A 226 -9.87 18.31 -16.06
CA ILE A 226 -11.04 18.74 -16.85
C ILE A 226 -11.41 17.70 -17.90
N LYS A 227 -10.45 17.12 -18.63
CA LYS A 227 -10.73 16.05 -19.60
C LYS A 227 -11.41 14.84 -18.95
N ARG A 228 -11.02 14.48 -17.72
CA ARG A 228 -11.66 13.38 -16.97
C ARG A 228 -13.07 13.75 -16.52
N ILE A 229 -13.31 15.00 -16.14
CA ILE A 229 -14.64 15.52 -15.84
C ILE A 229 -15.54 15.41 -17.08
N GLU A 230 -15.06 15.80 -18.26
CA GLU A 230 -15.81 15.71 -19.53
C GLU A 230 -16.13 14.26 -19.92
N ASN A 231 -15.24 13.32 -19.60
CA ASN A 231 -15.45 11.88 -19.81
C ASN A 231 -16.32 11.21 -18.73
N ASN A 232 -17.08 11.98 -17.93
CA ASN A 232 -17.94 11.47 -16.84
C ASN A 232 -17.22 10.60 -15.79
N ARG A 233 -15.90 10.79 -15.62
CA ARG A 233 -15.12 10.10 -14.57
C ARG A 233 -15.26 10.78 -13.20
N TYR A 234 -15.66 12.05 -13.17
CA TYR A 234 -15.85 12.82 -11.95
C TYR A 234 -17.33 13.10 -11.71
N LYS A 235 -17.80 12.91 -10.48
CA LYS A 235 -19.10 13.38 -10.00
C LYS A 235 -18.91 14.75 -9.34
N LEU A 236 -19.26 15.81 -10.08
CA LEU A 236 -19.21 17.20 -9.61
C LEU A 236 -20.45 17.59 -8.80
N ASP A 237 -21.54 16.83 -8.87
CA ASP A 237 -22.79 17.14 -8.19
C ASP A 237 -23.21 16.00 -7.25
N PRO A 238 -22.51 15.79 -6.13
CA PRO A 238 -22.96 14.88 -5.09
C PRO A 238 -23.91 15.58 -4.12
N ASP A 239 -24.88 14.82 -3.59
CA ASP A 239 -26.03 15.29 -2.80
C ASP A 239 -25.69 16.10 -1.55
N PHE A 240 -24.42 16.08 -1.11
CA PHE A 240 -23.91 16.82 0.05
C PHE A 240 -23.24 18.16 -0.30
N GLN A 241 -23.04 18.47 -1.59
CA GLN A 241 -22.43 19.71 -2.03
C GLN A 241 -23.47 20.83 -2.15
N ARG A 242 -23.02 22.07 -1.95
CA ARG A 242 -23.85 23.25 -2.21
C ARG A 242 -23.81 23.59 -3.69
N ASP A 243 -24.86 24.26 -4.16
CA ASP A 243 -24.91 24.85 -5.49
C ASP A 243 -23.68 25.74 -5.77
N PHE A 244 -23.42 25.96 -7.05
CA PHE A 244 -22.37 26.87 -7.48
C PHE A 244 -22.73 28.32 -7.08
N ILE A 245 -21.92 28.95 -6.22
CA ILE A 245 -22.19 30.29 -5.65
C ILE A 245 -21.03 31.28 -5.80
N TRP A 246 -20.00 30.95 -6.56
CA TRP A 246 -18.88 31.87 -6.78
C TRP A 246 -19.22 32.98 -7.77
N SER A 247 -19.08 34.23 -7.33
CA SER A 247 -19.16 35.40 -8.20
C SER A 247 -18.06 35.39 -9.25
N GLU A 248 -18.30 36.06 -10.39
CA GLU A 248 -17.31 36.20 -11.47
C GLU A 248 -15.98 36.80 -10.99
N GLU A 249 -16.01 37.70 -9.99
CA GLU A 249 -14.82 38.25 -9.36
C GLU A 249 -13.98 37.18 -8.66
N LYS A 250 -14.62 36.29 -7.88
CA LYS A 250 -13.94 35.17 -7.21
C LYS A 250 -13.38 34.17 -8.21
N GLN A 251 -14.14 33.91 -9.28
CA GLN A 251 -13.69 33.06 -10.38
C GLN A 251 -12.46 33.67 -11.06
N SER A 252 -12.47 34.97 -11.34
CA SER A 252 -11.35 35.69 -11.97
C SER A 252 -10.08 35.63 -11.12
N LYS A 253 -10.20 35.90 -9.80
CA LYS A 253 -9.07 35.82 -8.85
C LYS A 253 -8.41 34.45 -8.79
N LEU A 254 -9.19 33.36 -8.90
CA LEU A 254 -8.63 32.01 -8.96
C LEU A 254 -7.77 31.81 -10.22
N ILE A 255 -8.31 32.18 -11.38
CA ILE A 255 -7.58 32.02 -12.66
C ILE A 255 -6.32 32.90 -12.67
N GLU A 256 -6.42 34.13 -12.18
CA GLU A 256 -5.28 35.04 -12.02
C GLU A 256 -4.19 34.43 -11.12
N SER A 257 -4.57 33.84 -9.99
CA SER A 257 -3.63 33.14 -9.09
C SER A 257 -2.86 32.04 -9.81
N CYS A 258 -3.52 31.26 -10.68
CA CYS A 258 -2.87 30.24 -11.49
C CYS A 258 -1.87 30.83 -12.50
N LEU A 259 -2.26 31.93 -13.16
CA LEU A 259 -1.40 32.61 -14.14
C LEU A 259 -0.16 33.22 -13.47
N MET A 260 -0.30 33.70 -12.24
CA MET A 260 0.79 34.19 -11.39
C MET A 260 1.60 33.07 -10.71
N ARG A 261 1.30 31.80 -10.98
CA ARG A 261 1.95 30.61 -10.37
C ARG A 261 1.86 30.57 -8.85
N ILE A 262 0.81 31.16 -8.28
CA ILE A 262 0.51 31.05 -6.86
C ILE A 262 -0.01 29.63 -6.61
N PRO A 263 0.56 28.87 -5.64
CA PRO A 263 0.09 27.53 -5.31
C PRO A 263 -1.38 27.54 -4.89
N LEU A 264 -2.16 26.61 -5.44
CA LEU A 264 -3.54 26.41 -5.03
C LEU A 264 -3.60 25.46 -3.84
N PRO A 265 -4.60 25.61 -2.95
CA PRO A 265 -4.88 24.60 -1.95
C PRO A 265 -5.14 23.23 -2.59
N VAL A 266 -4.84 22.16 -1.88
CA VAL A 266 -5.11 20.78 -2.33
C VAL A 266 -6.61 20.56 -2.62
N PHE A 267 -6.91 19.58 -3.47
CA PHE A 267 -8.27 19.14 -3.77
C PHE A 267 -8.51 17.81 -3.07
N TYR A 268 -9.62 17.69 -2.33
CA TYR A 268 -10.02 16.43 -1.72
C TYR A 268 -11.08 15.75 -2.56
N VAL A 269 -10.82 14.49 -2.91
CA VAL A 269 -11.72 13.65 -3.71
C VAL A 269 -11.80 12.26 -3.09
N ALA A 270 -12.91 11.57 -3.32
CA ALA A 270 -13.13 10.19 -2.93
C ALA A 270 -13.36 9.33 -4.17
N GLU A 271 -12.95 8.06 -4.14
CA GLU A 271 -13.27 7.09 -5.19
C GLU A 271 -14.47 6.25 -4.73
N ASP A 272 -15.50 6.15 -5.56
CA ASP A 272 -16.64 5.28 -5.28
C ASP A 272 -16.37 3.82 -5.71
N LYS A 273 -17.30 2.92 -5.38
CA LYS A 273 -17.18 1.49 -5.68
C LYS A 273 -17.11 1.19 -7.19
N ASP A 274 -17.58 2.10 -8.03
CA ASP A 274 -17.58 1.99 -9.48
C ASP A 274 -16.35 2.68 -10.13
N GLY A 275 -15.42 3.19 -9.30
CA GLY A 275 -14.20 3.87 -9.74
C GLY A 275 -14.43 5.30 -10.27
N LYS A 276 -15.59 5.91 -10.00
CA LYS A 276 -15.82 7.33 -10.25
C LYS A 276 -15.27 8.16 -9.10
N ILE A 277 -14.78 9.34 -9.45
CA ILE A 277 -14.16 10.26 -8.51
C ILE A 277 -15.22 11.26 -8.04
N ILE A 278 -15.60 11.20 -6.78
CA ILE A 278 -16.51 12.14 -6.13
C ILE A 278 -15.71 13.30 -5.56
N VAL A 279 -16.10 14.53 -5.91
CA VAL A 279 -15.44 15.73 -5.37
C VAL A 279 -15.95 16.03 -3.96
N VAL A 280 -15.04 16.01 -2.99
CA VAL A 280 -15.32 16.31 -1.57
C VAL A 280 -15.03 17.78 -1.27
N ASP A 281 -13.93 18.31 -1.79
CA ASP A 281 -13.60 19.74 -1.74
C ASP A 281 -13.13 20.27 -3.12
N GLY A 282 -13.37 21.56 -3.36
CA GLY A 282 -12.87 22.26 -4.54
C GLY A 282 -13.83 22.25 -5.73
N LEU A 283 -15.11 21.92 -5.52
CA LEU A 283 -16.15 21.96 -6.57
C LEU A 283 -16.20 23.30 -7.31
N GLN A 284 -16.24 24.41 -6.56
CA GLN A 284 -16.32 25.75 -7.13
C GLN A 284 -15.08 26.07 -7.98
N ARG A 285 -13.90 25.63 -7.53
CA ARG A 285 -12.62 25.80 -8.23
C ARG A 285 -12.57 24.99 -9.52
N LEU A 286 -12.92 23.70 -9.48
CA LEU A 286 -12.98 22.84 -10.67
C LEU A 286 -14.01 23.34 -11.68
N THR A 287 -15.17 23.80 -11.20
CA THR A 287 -16.22 24.38 -12.05
C THR A 287 -15.73 25.66 -12.73
N THR A 288 -15.02 26.53 -12.00
CA THR A 288 -14.40 27.73 -12.56
C THR A 288 -13.39 27.38 -13.67
N PHE A 289 -12.49 26.42 -13.42
CA PHE A 289 -11.54 25.97 -14.46
C PHE A 289 -12.24 25.39 -15.68
N LYS A 290 -13.27 24.55 -15.46
CA LYS A 290 -14.08 23.99 -16.54
C LYS A 290 -14.74 25.08 -17.37
N ASN A 291 -15.37 26.06 -16.73
CA ASN A 291 -16.06 27.16 -17.40
C ASN A 291 -15.09 28.06 -18.17
N TYR A 292 -13.93 28.37 -17.57
CA TYR A 292 -12.89 29.17 -18.22
C TYR A 292 -12.28 28.49 -19.44
N LEU A 293 -12.02 27.17 -19.35
CA LEU A 293 -11.43 26.41 -20.46
C LEU A 293 -12.44 26.11 -21.58
N SER A 294 -13.74 26.07 -21.27
CA SER A 294 -14.82 25.86 -22.25
C SER A 294 -15.44 27.17 -22.79
N ASP A 295 -14.78 28.32 -22.60
CA ASP A 295 -15.21 29.64 -23.07
C ASP A 295 -16.60 30.08 -22.55
N LYS A 296 -17.05 29.51 -21.42
CA LYS A 296 -18.30 29.89 -20.74
C LYS A 296 -18.12 31.00 -19.70
N PHE A 297 -16.87 31.34 -19.40
CA PHE A 297 -16.50 32.38 -18.45
C PHE A 297 -15.22 33.08 -18.94
N SER A 298 -15.23 34.42 -18.90
CA SER A 298 -14.08 35.28 -19.18
C SER A 298 -13.67 36.04 -17.93
N LEU A 299 -12.38 36.38 -17.84
CA LEU A 299 -11.88 37.22 -16.76
C LEU A 299 -12.57 38.59 -16.83
N SER A 300 -13.04 39.08 -15.68
CA SER A 300 -13.50 40.45 -15.52
C SER A 300 -12.65 41.15 -14.47
N TYR A 301 -12.24 42.39 -14.75
CA TYR A 301 -11.39 43.18 -13.87
C TYR A 301 -12.14 44.45 -13.46
N SER A 302 -12.54 44.54 -12.20
CA SER A 302 -13.09 45.78 -11.65
C SER A 302 -11.95 46.73 -11.30
N ASN A 303 -11.55 47.58 -12.25
CA ASN A 303 -10.58 48.64 -12.01
C ASN A 303 -11.15 49.67 -11.02
N SER A 304 -10.63 49.74 -9.80
CA SER A 304 -10.93 50.85 -8.87
C SER A 304 -10.26 52.18 -9.28
N ASN A 305 -9.47 52.19 -10.37
CA ASN A 305 -8.67 53.34 -10.83
C ASN A 305 -8.92 53.76 -12.29
N GLY A 306 -10.14 53.59 -12.82
CA GLY A 306 -10.60 54.39 -13.98
C GLY A 306 -9.78 54.32 -15.27
N LEU A 307 -9.09 53.20 -15.54
CA LEU A 307 -8.46 52.95 -16.83
C LEU A 307 -9.28 51.93 -17.60
N ASN A 308 -10.02 52.41 -18.60
CA ASN A 308 -10.60 51.62 -19.67
C ASN A 308 -9.47 51.20 -20.61
N GLU A 309 -8.94 49.99 -20.46
CA GLU A 309 -8.14 49.37 -21.50
C GLU A 309 -8.56 47.92 -21.70
N HIS A 310 -8.78 47.58 -22.97
CA HIS A 310 -8.96 46.21 -23.47
C HIS A 310 -7.68 45.40 -23.25
N ALA A 311 -7.39 45.03 -22.00
CA ALA A 311 -6.37 44.05 -21.72
C ALA A 311 -6.86 42.72 -22.30
N THR A 312 -6.01 42.02 -23.05
CA THR A 312 -6.29 40.66 -23.52
C THR A 312 -5.22 39.80 -22.88
N PHE A 313 -5.58 38.94 -21.92
CA PHE A 313 -4.61 38.01 -21.34
C PHE A 313 -4.69 36.71 -22.12
N LEU A 314 -3.60 36.36 -22.83
CA LEU A 314 -3.48 35.13 -23.63
C LEU A 314 -4.60 34.91 -24.67
N GLY A 315 -5.07 35.97 -25.32
CA GLY A 315 -6.02 35.87 -26.45
C GLY A 315 -7.48 35.61 -26.09
N LYS A 316 -7.84 35.55 -24.79
CA LYS A 316 -9.24 35.54 -24.36
C LYS A 316 -9.70 36.96 -24.00
N LYS A 317 -10.87 37.36 -24.51
CA LYS A 317 -11.44 38.69 -24.26
C LYS A 317 -11.67 38.89 -22.76
N ILE A 318 -11.20 40.02 -22.24
CA ILE A 318 -11.59 40.52 -20.92
C ILE A 318 -12.86 41.34 -21.12
N GLN A 319 -13.88 41.05 -20.32
CA GLN A 319 -15.17 41.76 -20.33
C GLN A 319 -15.27 42.72 -19.16
#